data_AF-K2AB98-F1
#
_entry.id   AF-K2AB98-F1
#
_cell.length_a   1.000
_cell.length_b   1.000
_cell.length_c   1.000
_cell.angle_alpha   90.00
_cell.angle_beta   90.00
_cell.angle_gamma   90.00
#
_symmetry.space_group_name_H-M   'P 1'
#
loop_
_entity.id
_entity.type
_entity.pdbx_description
1 polymer ?
#
loop_
_entity_poly.entity_id
_entity_poly.type
_entity_poly.pdbx_seq_one_letter_code
_entity_poly.pdbx_strand_id
1 'polypeptide(L)'
;FICLIFAFIATSPQYISRFKSIFQFVSSRSSQLLIKPVHASQITNNPAPTTPQDISTSIRLNVEWPRAIRAFYKNPFLGTGYSSISLATDNDYLRALGETGLLGLLSFLALLLGIGKFLLYQIKKATGIDKIIIISAIGIFVSFLSTATFIDVFESSKIAILFWAFMGLAFSAQSK
;
A
#
# COMPACT_ATOMS: atom_id res chain seq x y z
N PHE A 1 -23.68 6.46 3.30
CA PHE A 1 -22.78 5.82 2.30
C PHE A 1 -21.57 5.16 2.96
N ILE A 2 -20.74 5.88 3.73
CA ILE A 2 -19.58 5.30 4.45
C ILE A 2 -19.99 4.17 5.42
N CYS A 3 -21.07 4.32 6.18
CA CYS A 3 -21.56 3.27 7.07
C CYS A 3 -22.03 2.00 6.33
N LEU A 4 -22.52 2.15 5.09
CA LEU A 4 -22.92 1.02 4.25
C LEU A 4 -21.70 0.25 3.72
N ILE A 5 -20.62 0.97 3.37
CA ILE A 5 -19.35 0.36 2.99
C ILE A 5 -18.74 -0.40 4.16
N PHE A 6 -18.72 0.20 5.36
CA PHE A 6 -18.23 -0.48 6.56
C PHE A 6 -19.08 -1.70 6.93
N ALA A 7 -20.41 -1.60 6.84
CA ALA A 7 -21.31 -2.73 7.07
C ALA A 7 -21.05 -3.87 6.06
N PHE A 8 -20.84 -3.55 4.78
CA PHE A 8 -20.55 -4.53 3.73
C PHE A 8 -19.19 -5.22 3.94
N ILE A 9 -18.16 -4.46 4.32
CA ILE A 9 -16.83 -5.02 4.65
C ILE A 9 -16.92 -5.92 5.89
N ALA A 10 -17.69 -5.52 6.90
CA ALA A 10 -17.84 -6.25 8.15
C ALA A 10 -18.71 -7.50 8.04
N THR A 11 -19.63 -7.58 7.07
CA THR A 11 -20.48 -8.77 6.87
C THR A 11 -19.97 -9.73 5.81
N SER A 12 -18.98 -9.34 5.01
CA SER A 12 -18.46 -10.20 3.95
C SER A 12 -17.50 -11.27 4.49
N PRO A 13 -17.84 -12.57 4.31
CA PRO A 13 -16.99 -13.68 4.78
C PRO A 13 -15.60 -13.68 4.14
N GLN A 14 -15.50 -13.28 2.86
CA GLN A 14 -14.25 -13.18 2.12
C GLN A 14 -13.32 -12.07 2.64
N TYR A 15 -13.85 -10.91 3.04
CA TYR A 15 -13.00 -9.85 3.58
C TYR A 15 -12.52 -10.18 4.99
N ILE A 16 -13.39 -10.75 5.83
CA ILE A 16 -13.02 -11.19 7.18
C ILE A 16 -11.94 -12.28 7.13
N SER A 17 -12.06 -13.24 6.21
CA SER A 17 -11.05 -14.29 6.07
C SER A 17 -9.69 -13.74 5.63
N ARG A 18 -9.68 -12.72 4.76
CA ARG A 18 -8.46 -11.99 4.36
C ARG A 18 -7.80 -11.27 5.52
N PHE A 19 -8.56 -10.50 6.30
CA PHE A 19 -8.02 -9.81 7.49
C PHE A 19 -7.50 -10.81 8.54
N LYS A 20 -8.23 -11.90 8.80
CA LYS A 20 -7.77 -12.97 9.71
C LYS A 20 -6.49 -13.62 9.20
N SER A 21 -6.37 -13.88 7.90
CA SER A 21 -5.17 -14.47 7.30
C SER A 21 -3.96 -13.55 7.43
N ILE A 22 -4.14 -12.24 7.19
CA ILE A 22 -3.09 -11.23 7.38
C ILE A 22 -2.69 -11.17 8.85
N PHE A 23 -3.65 -11.08 9.77
CA PHE A 23 -3.38 -11.00 11.20
C PHE A 23 -2.67 -12.25 11.73
N GLN A 24 -3.14 -13.43 11.33
CA GLN A 24 -2.51 -14.70 11.70
C GLN A 24 -1.11 -14.83 11.11
N PHE A 25 -0.90 -14.41 9.87
CA PHE A 25 0.43 -14.39 9.24
C PHE A 25 1.39 -13.45 9.99
N VAL A 26 0.98 -12.21 10.24
CA VAL A 26 1.79 -11.21 10.97
C VAL A 26 2.11 -11.69 12.39
N SER A 27 1.12 -12.26 13.08
CA SER A 27 1.27 -12.78 14.44
C SER A 27 2.18 -14.02 14.49
N SER A 28 2.02 -14.97 13.58
CA SER A 28 2.74 -16.25 13.60
C SER A 28 4.16 -16.21 13.05
N ARG A 29 4.49 -15.28 12.13
CA ARG A 29 5.79 -15.25 11.46
C ARG A 29 6.73 -14.12 11.87
N SER A 30 6.31 -13.23 12.77
CA SER A 30 7.20 -12.21 13.35
C SER A 30 8.48 -12.80 13.96
N SER A 31 8.43 -14.06 14.41
CA SER A 31 9.56 -14.82 14.99
C SER A 31 10.41 -15.61 13.98
N GLN A 32 10.05 -15.69 12.69
CA GLN A 32 10.72 -16.54 11.69
C GLN A 32 11.38 -15.79 10.53
N LEU A 33 11.57 -14.46 10.61
CA LEU A 33 12.19 -13.63 9.57
C LEU A 33 13.65 -14.01 9.23
N LEU A 34 14.23 -15.00 9.90
CA LEU A 34 15.58 -15.56 9.65
C LEU A 34 15.65 -16.79 8.72
N ILE A 35 14.54 -17.34 8.22
CA ILE A 35 14.58 -18.60 7.42
C ILE A 35 14.29 -18.38 5.92
N LYS A 36 15.01 -19.18 5.10
CA LYS A 36 15.13 -19.18 3.63
C LYS A 36 13.80 -19.01 2.86
N PRO A 37 13.83 -18.32 1.70
CA PRO A 37 12.65 -18.10 0.87
C PRO A 37 12.07 -19.44 0.37
N VAL A 38 10.79 -19.67 0.62
CA VAL A 38 10.03 -20.73 -0.05
C VAL A 38 9.83 -20.30 -1.50
N HIS A 39 10.40 -21.05 -2.44
CA HIS A 39 10.14 -20.88 -3.86
C HIS A 39 8.69 -21.24 -4.18
N ALA A 40 8.14 -20.61 -5.23
CA ALA A 40 6.82 -20.93 -5.76
C ALA A 40 6.66 -22.46 -5.88
N SER A 41 5.52 -22.97 -5.43
CA SER A 41 5.24 -24.40 -5.34
C SER A 41 5.54 -25.10 -6.65
N GLN A 42 6.42 -26.10 -6.61
CA GLN A 42 6.47 -27.11 -7.68
C GLN A 42 5.09 -27.75 -7.80
N ILE A 43 4.64 -28.00 -9.03
CA ILE A 43 3.41 -28.75 -9.31
C ILE A 43 3.61 -30.16 -8.76
N THR A 44 3.20 -30.37 -7.50
CA THR A 44 3.12 -31.70 -6.90
C THR A 44 1.74 -32.28 -7.22
N ASN A 45 1.70 -33.52 -7.72
CA ASN A 45 0.50 -34.30 -8.06
C ASN A 45 -0.37 -34.68 -6.83
N ASN A 46 -0.36 -33.88 -5.76
CA ASN A 46 -1.22 -34.08 -4.60
C ASN A 46 -2.63 -33.55 -4.90
N PRO A 47 -3.69 -34.18 -4.37
CA PRO A 47 -5.05 -33.72 -4.58
C PRO A 47 -5.16 -32.27 -4.13
N ALA A 48 -5.71 -31.44 -5.03
CA ALA A 48 -5.83 -30.00 -4.84
C ALA A 48 -6.41 -29.70 -3.45
N PRO A 49 -5.86 -28.72 -2.70
CA PRO A 49 -6.46 -28.31 -1.44
C PRO A 49 -7.93 -27.92 -1.69
N THR A 50 -8.83 -28.47 -0.87
CA THR A 50 -10.29 -28.41 -1.01
C THR A 50 -10.89 -27.00 -0.85
N THR A 51 -10.05 -25.98 -0.68
CA THR A 51 -10.39 -24.56 -0.65
C THR A 51 -9.56 -23.84 -1.70
N PRO A 52 -10.17 -23.09 -2.65
CA PRO A 52 -9.43 -22.25 -3.59
C PRO A 52 -8.53 -21.31 -2.82
N GLN A 53 -7.22 -21.55 -2.86
CA GLN A 53 -6.25 -20.73 -2.15
C GLN A 53 -6.09 -19.42 -2.92
N ASP A 54 -6.17 -18.28 -2.24
CA ASP A 54 -5.97 -16.97 -2.86
C ASP A 54 -4.49 -16.81 -3.23
N ILE A 55 -4.15 -17.21 -4.46
CA ILE A 55 -2.77 -17.29 -4.97
C ILE A 55 -2.08 -15.92 -4.84
N SER A 56 -2.80 -14.85 -5.16
CA SER A 56 -2.26 -13.47 -5.12
C SER A 56 -1.83 -13.06 -3.70
N THR A 57 -2.71 -13.24 -2.73
CA THR A 57 -2.46 -12.86 -1.33
C THR A 57 -1.39 -13.75 -0.70
N SER A 58 -1.39 -15.05 -1.02
CA SER A 58 -0.41 -15.99 -0.50
C SER A 58 1.01 -15.74 -1.03
N ILE A 59 1.18 -15.35 -2.30
CA ILE A 59 2.49 -14.98 -2.87
C ILE A 59 3.02 -13.71 -2.19
N ARG A 60 2.19 -12.67 -2.06
CA ARG A 60 2.57 -11.41 -1.42
C ARG A 60 3.05 -11.63 0.01
N LEU A 61 2.23 -12.29 0.83
CA LEU A 61 2.53 -12.51 2.24
C LEU A 61 3.68 -13.49 2.44
N ASN A 62 3.70 -14.65 1.78
CA ASN A 62 4.70 -15.68 2.10
C ASN A 62 6.05 -15.49 1.38
N VAL A 63 6.07 -14.78 0.25
CA VAL A 63 7.26 -14.68 -0.60
C VAL A 63 7.75 -13.25 -0.70
N GLU A 64 6.92 -12.34 -1.20
CA GLU A 64 7.37 -11.02 -1.64
C GLU A 64 7.58 -10.04 -0.48
N TRP A 65 6.66 -9.95 0.47
CA TRP A 65 6.82 -9.07 1.63
C TRP A 65 8.04 -9.48 2.50
N PRO A 66 8.25 -10.77 2.81
CA PRO A 66 9.49 -11.21 3.45
C PRO A 66 10.73 -10.92 2.60
N ARG A 67 10.63 -10.98 1.27
CA ARG A 67 11.75 -10.63 0.37
C ARG A 67 12.08 -9.14 0.45
N ALA A 68 11.08 -8.27 0.44
CA ALA A 68 11.27 -6.82 0.59
C ALA A 68 11.91 -6.48 1.95
N ILE A 69 11.44 -7.12 3.02
CA ILE A 69 12.03 -6.97 4.36
C ILE A 69 13.50 -7.44 4.38
N ARG A 70 13.82 -8.57 3.75
CA ARG A 70 15.22 -9.01 3.63
C ARG A 70 16.09 -8.06 2.80
N ALA A 71 15.53 -7.44 1.76
CA ALA A 71 16.24 -6.43 0.97
C ALA A 71 16.57 -5.19 1.82
N PHE A 72 15.62 -4.73 2.63
CA PHE A 72 15.87 -3.67 3.61
C PHE A 72 17.01 -4.01 4.57
N TYR A 73 17.03 -5.23 5.13
CA TYR A 73 18.12 -5.64 6.04
C TYR A 73 19.50 -5.72 5.38
N LYS A 74 19.59 -5.85 4.04
CA LYS A 74 20.90 -5.83 3.34
C LYS A 74 21.49 -4.43 3.29
N ASN A 75 20.66 -3.40 3.11
CA ASN A 75 21.09 -2.01 3.09
C ASN A 75 20.00 -1.11 3.69
N PRO A 76 19.96 -0.94 5.02
CA PRO A 76 18.86 -0.25 5.68
C PRO A 76 18.75 1.24 5.34
N PHE A 77 19.86 1.91 5.01
CA PHE A 77 19.86 3.36 4.79
C PHE A 77 19.48 3.74 3.37
N LEU A 78 20.11 3.11 2.37
CA LEU A 78 19.98 3.47 0.96
C LEU A 78 19.18 2.45 0.13
N GLY A 79 18.88 1.27 0.69
CA GLY A 79 18.17 0.20 0.00
C GLY A 79 19.03 -0.54 -1.02
N THR A 80 18.41 -1.46 -1.76
CA THR A 80 19.08 -2.31 -2.75
C THR A 80 19.02 -1.77 -4.19
N GLY A 81 18.47 -0.58 -4.38
CA GLY A 81 18.32 0.09 -5.68
C GLY A 81 16.93 -0.09 -6.29
N TYR A 82 16.56 0.81 -7.20
CA TYR A 82 15.28 0.74 -7.92
C TYR A 82 15.17 -0.54 -8.74
N SER A 83 13.97 -1.12 -8.79
CA SER A 83 13.67 -2.37 -9.48
C SER A 83 14.48 -3.59 -8.97
N SER A 84 15.06 -3.50 -7.76
CA SER A 84 15.76 -4.61 -7.14
C SER A 84 14.81 -5.62 -6.48
N ILE A 85 13.53 -5.24 -6.30
CA ILE A 85 12.48 -6.08 -5.74
C ILE A 85 11.47 -6.41 -6.86
N SER A 86 10.85 -7.59 -6.76
CA SER A 86 9.88 -8.07 -7.74
C SER A 86 8.66 -7.15 -7.84
N LEU A 87 8.11 -7.04 -9.04
CA LEU A 87 6.85 -6.35 -9.31
C LEU A 87 5.68 -6.91 -8.49
N ALA A 88 5.74 -8.18 -8.09
CA ALA A 88 4.69 -8.85 -7.33
C ALA A 88 4.63 -8.45 -5.84
N THR A 89 5.45 -7.49 -5.40
CA THR A 89 5.42 -6.98 -4.02
C THR A 89 4.10 -6.30 -3.69
N ASP A 90 3.55 -5.55 -4.66
CA ASP A 90 2.24 -4.89 -4.57
C ASP A 90 2.06 -4.16 -3.22
N ASN A 91 3.03 -3.33 -2.86
CA ASN A 91 3.05 -2.55 -1.61
C ASN A 91 4.10 -1.44 -1.73
N ASP A 92 3.66 -0.21 -2.00
CA ASP A 92 4.53 0.94 -2.22
C ASP A 92 5.45 1.20 -1.01
N TYR A 93 4.96 0.96 0.22
CA TYR A 93 5.74 1.20 1.44
C TYR A 93 6.86 0.18 1.61
N LEU A 94 6.58 -1.11 1.42
CA LEU A 94 7.60 -2.16 1.51
C LEU A 94 8.59 -2.07 0.36
N ARG A 95 8.12 -1.68 -0.83
CA ARG A 95 8.97 -1.41 -1.98
C ARG A 95 9.91 -0.24 -1.71
N ALA A 96 9.39 0.91 -1.29
CA ALA A 96 10.21 2.07 -0.92
C ALA A 96 11.24 1.69 0.16
N LEU A 97 10.81 0.96 1.19
CA LEU A 97 11.68 0.49 2.28
C LEU A 97 12.82 -0.40 1.78
N GLY A 98 12.54 -1.34 0.87
CA GLY A 98 13.56 -2.26 0.38
C GLY A 98 14.45 -1.71 -0.74
N GLU A 99 13.88 -0.94 -1.69
CA GLU A 99 14.61 -0.41 -2.84
C GLU A 99 15.41 0.84 -2.51
N THR A 100 14.85 1.75 -1.70
CA THR A 100 15.45 3.05 -1.37
C THR A 100 15.85 3.21 0.10
N GLY A 101 15.60 2.18 0.91
CA GLY A 101 15.94 2.17 2.32
C GLY A 101 15.08 3.10 3.15
N LEU A 102 15.53 3.34 4.38
CA LEU A 102 14.87 4.25 5.32
C LEU A 102 14.86 5.69 4.78
N LEU A 103 15.92 6.13 4.10
CA LEU A 103 16.00 7.50 3.60
C LEU A 103 14.93 7.77 2.54
N GLY A 104 14.77 6.86 1.57
CA GLY A 104 13.75 7.03 0.55
C GLY A 104 12.32 6.85 1.09
N LEU A 105 12.10 5.88 1.98
CA LEU A 105 10.80 5.74 2.66
C LEU A 105 10.44 6.99 3.46
N LEU A 106 11.36 7.53 4.27
CA LEU A 106 11.10 8.74 5.06
C LEU A 106 10.89 9.96 4.17
N SER A 107 11.62 10.09 3.06
CA SER A 107 11.41 11.16 2.09
C SER A 107 10.03 11.07 1.44
N PHE A 108 9.61 9.85 1.07
CA PHE A 108 8.28 9.59 0.52
C PHE A 108 7.17 9.90 1.52
N LEU A 109 7.29 9.41 2.76
CA LEU A 109 6.33 9.72 3.83
C LEU A 109 6.30 11.21 4.17
N ALA A 110 7.44 11.90 4.17
CA ALA A 110 7.50 13.34 4.39
C ALA A 110 6.74 14.11 3.31
N LEU A 111 6.88 13.70 2.04
CA LEU A 111 6.12 14.27 0.93
C LEU A 111 4.61 14.08 1.12
N LEU A 112 4.18 12.85 1.44
CA LEU A 112 2.76 12.55 1.70
C LEU A 112 2.23 13.34 2.91
N LEU A 113 2.99 13.43 3.99
CA LEU A 113 2.64 14.23 5.16
C LEU A 113 2.54 15.73 4.83
N GLY A 114 3.42 16.25 3.97
CA GLY A 114 3.35 17.62 3.49
C GLY A 114 2.05 17.90 2.73
N ILE A 115 1.69 17.02 1.80
CA ILE A 115 0.42 17.09 1.06
C ILE A 115 -0.78 17.01 2.02
N GLY A 116 -0.77 16.03 2.94
CA GLY A 116 -1.86 15.87 3.90
C GLY A 116 -2.05 17.09 4.80
N LYS A 117 -0.95 17.67 5.31
CA LYS A 117 -1.00 18.91 6.10
C LYS A 117 -1.57 20.08 5.29
N PHE A 118 -1.13 20.23 4.05
CA PHE A 118 -1.66 21.26 3.15
C PHE A 118 -3.17 21.11 2.95
N LEU A 119 -3.65 19.91 2.61
CA LEU A 119 -5.07 19.66 2.38
C LEU A 119 -5.92 19.92 3.64
N LEU A 120 -5.47 19.45 4.81
CA LEU A 120 -6.16 19.66 6.09
C LEU A 120 -6.17 21.13 6.53
N TYR A 121 -5.17 21.91 6.13
CA TYR A 121 -5.17 23.34 6.33
C TYR A 121 -6.15 24.05 5.39
N GLN A 122 -6.11 23.71 4.10
CA GLN A 122 -6.92 24.34 3.07
C GLN A 122 -8.42 24.06 3.23
N ILE A 123 -8.83 22.87 3.67
CA ILE A 123 -10.26 22.55 3.85
C ILE A 123 -10.96 23.50 4.84
N LYS A 124 -10.21 24.06 5.80
CA LYS A 124 -10.74 25.02 6.78
C LYS A 124 -10.89 26.43 6.20
N LYS A 125 -10.10 26.77 5.18
CA LYS A 125 -10.05 28.10 4.57
C LYS A 125 -10.87 28.22 3.29
N ALA A 126 -10.90 27.16 2.49
CA ALA A 126 -11.55 27.18 1.19
C ALA A 126 -13.08 27.31 1.32
N THR A 127 -13.68 28.05 0.40
CA THR A 127 -15.13 28.24 0.29
C THR A 127 -15.59 27.99 -1.15
N GLY A 128 -16.88 27.71 -1.35
CA GLY A 128 -17.43 27.48 -2.68
C GLY A 128 -16.83 26.27 -3.40
N ILE A 129 -16.50 26.42 -4.68
CA ILE A 129 -16.01 25.34 -5.55
C ILE A 129 -14.64 24.83 -5.08
N ASP A 130 -13.76 25.73 -4.62
CA ASP A 130 -12.43 25.36 -4.13
C ASP A 130 -12.53 24.36 -2.97
N LYS A 131 -13.50 24.56 -2.06
CA LYS A 131 -13.72 23.63 -0.96
C LYS A 131 -14.11 22.24 -1.44
N ILE A 132 -14.92 22.15 -2.50
CA ILE A 132 -15.33 20.87 -3.10
C ILE A 132 -14.12 20.16 -3.71
N ILE A 133 -13.24 20.90 -4.40
CA ILE A 133 -11.99 20.37 -4.96
C ILE A 133 -11.08 19.83 -3.85
N ILE A 134 -10.87 20.59 -2.77
CA ILE A 134 -10.05 20.15 -1.63
C ILE A 134 -10.64 18.92 -0.95
N ILE A 135 -11.95 18.87 -0.70
CA ILE A 135 -12.61 17.70 -0.09
C ILE A 135 -12.44 16.45 -0.98
N SER A 136 -12.60 16.60 -2.29
CA SER A 136 -12.42 15.52 -3.26
C SER A 136 -10.97 15.02 -3.27
N ALA A 137 -10.01 15.95 -3.24
CA ALA A 137 -8.59 15.63 -3.16
C ALA A 137 -8.25 14.88 -1.86
N ILE A 138 -8.82 15.27 -0.70
CA ILE A 138 -8.64 14.52 0.55
C ILE A 138 -9.17 13.09 0.44
N GLY A 139 -10.33 12.89 -0.19
CA GLY A 139 -10.89 11.56 -0.42
C GLY A 139 -9.96 10.68 -1.26
N ILE A 140 -9.44 11.23 -2.37
CA ILE A 140 -8.47 10.55 -3.23
C ILE A 140 -7.17 10.27 -2.47
N PHE A 141 -6.67 11.23 -1.71
CA PHE A 141 -5.45 11.10 -0.91
C PHE A 141 -5.55 9.95 0.08
N VAL A 142 -6.62 9.89 0.88
CA VAL A 142 -6.85 8.79 1.83
C VAL A 142 -7.02 7.45 1.12
N SER A 143 -7.72 7.42 -0.02
CA SER A 143 -7.87 6.22 -0.84
C SER A 143 -6.51 5.68 -1.28
N PHE A 144 -5.64 6.53 -1.82
CA PHE A 144 -4.30 6.14 -2.26
C PHE A 144 -3.43 5.65 -1.10
N LEU A 145 -3.44 6.31 0.06
CA LEU A 145 -2.69 5.86 1.22
C LEU A 145 -3.07 4.45 1.68
N SER A 146 -4.37 4.14 1.63
CA SER A 146 -4.88 2.80 1.97
C SER A 146 -4.49 1.77 0.90
N THR A 147 -4.75 2.08 -0.37
CA THR A 147 -4.49 1.18 -1.50
C THR A 147 -3.00 0.88 -1.69
N ALA A 148 -2.11 1.81 -1.36
CA ALA A 148 -0.65 1.65 -1.40
C ALA A 148 -0.12 0.48 -0.54
N THR A 149 -0.93 -0.03 0.40
CA THR A 149 -0.58 -1.22 1.19
C THR A 149 -0.68 -2.52 0.39
N PHE A 150 -1.48 -2.53 -0.68
CA PHE A 150 -1.86 -3.74 -1.41
C PHE A 150 -1.60 -3.70 -2.91
N ILE A 151 -1.24 -2.55 -3.45
CA ILE A 151 -0.94 -2.31 -4.87
C ILE A 151 0.09 -1.18 -4.95
N ASP A 152 0.99 -1.24 -5.93
CA ASP A 152 1.92 -0.15 -6.23
C ASP A 152 1.20 1.00 -6.98
N VAL A 153 0.36 1.74 -6.26
CA VAL A 153 -0.58 2.74 -6.81
C VAL A 153 0.12 4.04 -7.19
N PHE A 154 1.21 4.38 -6.50
CA PHE A 154 2.00 5.58 -6.78
C PHE A 154 2.98 5.39 -7.95
N GLU A 155 3.36 4.16 -8.26
CA GLU A 155 4.21 3.82 -9.42
C GLU A 155 3.40 3.51 -10.69
N SER A 156 2.11 3.16 -10.54
CA SER A 156 1.24 2.83 -11.66
C SER A 156 0.95 4.03 -12.55
N SER A 157 1.52 4.05 -13.76
CA SER A 157 1.36 5.15 -14.73
C SER A 157 -0.10 5.46 -15.11
N LYS A 158 -1.00 4.48 -14.98
CA LYS A 158 -2.44 4.65 -15.27
C LYS A 158 -3.20 5.36 -14.16
N ILE A 159 -2.79 5.16 -12.91
CA ILE A 159 -3.57 5.56 -11.73
C ILE A 159 -2.89 6.74 -11.02
N ALA A 160 -1.56 6.71 -10.90
CA ALA A 160 -0.78 7.77 -10.27
C ALA A 160 -1.00 9.13 -10.95
N ILE A 161 -1.15 9.16 -12.29
CA ILE A 161 -1.40 10.41 -13.01
C ILE A 161 -2.67 11.12 -12.56
N LEU A 162 -3.71 10.37 -12.20
CA LEU A 162 -4.96 10.92 -11.67
C LEU A 162 -4.71 11.53 -10.28
N PHE A 163 -4.01 10.82 -9.40
CA PHE A 163 -3.65 11.35 -8.09
C PHE A 163 -2.89 12.67 -8.20
N TRP A 164 -1.82 12.70 -9.00
CA TRP A 164 -1.00 13.90 -9.15
C TRP A 164 -1.79 15.06 -9.77
N ALA A 165 -2.69 14.79 -10.72
CA ALA A 165 -3.56 15.80 -11.29
C ALA A 165 -4.53 16.40 -10.25
N PHE A 166 -5.19 15.56 -9.44
CA PHE A 166 -6.08 16.03 -8.38
C PHE A 166 -5.36 16.77 -7.25
N MET A 167 -4.14 16.33 -6.90
CA MET A 167 -3.28 17.08 -5.98
C MET A 167 -2.94 18.44 -6.58
N GLY A 168 -2.50 18.50 -7.84
CA GLY A 168 -2.20 19.76 -8.52
C GLY A 168 -3.38 20.74 -8.53
N LEU A 169 -4.60 20.25 -8.81
CA LEU A 169 -5.82 21.05 -8.73
C LEU A 169 -6.09 21.58 -7.32
N ALA A 170 -5.92 20.74 -6.30
CA ALA A 170 -6.07 21.15 -4.91
C ALA A 170 -5.02 22.19 -4.49
N PHE A 171 -3.79 22.08 -4.98
CA PHE A 171 -2.74 23.08 -4.76
C PHE A 171 -3.01 24.40 -5.50
N SER A 172 -3.72 24.36 -6.63
CA SER A 172 -4.14 25.58 -7.35
C SER A 172 -5.29 26.31 -6.64
N ALA A 173 -6.18 25.57 -5.96
CA ALA A 173 -7.34 26.07 -5.23
C ALA A 173 -6.98 26.76 -3.90
N GLN A 174 -5.94 27.61 -3.92
CA GLN A 174 -5.54 28.41 -2.78
C GLN A 174 -6.45 29.63 -2.67
N SER A 175 -7.23 29.68 -1.58
CA SER A 175 -7.83 30.94 -1.14
C SER A 175 -6.70 31.94 -0.90
N LYS A 176 -6.69 33.03 -1.67
CA LYS A 176 -5.94 34.24 -1.32
C LYS A 176 -6.38 34.75 0.06
#